data_AF-A0A4Q4CQL0-F1
#
_entry.id   AF-A0A4Q4CQL0-F1
#
_cell.length_a   1.000
_cell.length_b   1.000
_cell.length_c   1.000
_cell.angle_alpha   90.00
_cell.angle_beta   90.00
_cell.angle_gamma   90.00
#
_symmetry.space_group_name_H-M   'P 1'
#
loop_
_entity.id
_entity.type
_entity.pdbx_description
1 polymer ?
#
loop_
_entity_poly.entity_id
_entity_poly.type
_entity_poly.pdbx_seq_one_letter_code
_entity_poly.pdbx_strand_id
1 'polypeptide(L)'
;MERIQLVSSAGARLEVLSLGAAVDAWHPAPGTGPSIVASWPVERRLERAQPYAGAVVGRYANRIADARFVLDGTEHRLVPSEGAHTLHGGPDGFDRREWDVAELGADRAVLRLVSPDGDQGFPGTLTATASYTLLDDAVEVVLEATTDAPTVVGLASHPYLELGPDPVLTVPAARYLPVDGTGVPLPGSAAVDGSPFNLRHGRAV
;
A
#
# COMPACT_ATOMS: atom_id res chain seq x y z
N MET A 1 0.43 -4.54 18.33
CA MET A 1 0.72 -5.35 17.14
C MET A 1 0.31 -6.80 17.34
N GLU A 2 -0.79 -7.15 16.71
CA GLU A 2 -1.32 -8.49 16.52
C GLU A 2 -0.83 -9.05 15.16
N ARG A 3 -0.63 -10.36 15.09
CA ARG A 3 -0.40 -11.10 13.84
C ARG A 3 -1.62 -11.95 13.57
N ILE A 4 -2.27 -11.68 12.46
CA ILE A 4 -3.51 -12.30 12.01
C ILE A 4 -3.14 -13.36 10.98
N GLN A 5 -3.57 -14.60 11.20
CA GLN A 5 -3.37 -15.70 10.26
C GLN A 5 -4.70 -16.10 9.64
N LEU A 6 -4.77 -16.05 8.32
CA LEU A 6 -5.89 -16.55 7.53
C LEU A 6 -5.49 -17.86 6.85
N VAL A 7 -6.43 -18.79 6.75
CA VAL A 7 -6.24 -20.11 6.13
C VAL A 7 -7.42 -20.40 5.21
N SER A 8 -7.13 -20.72 3.94
CA SER A 8 -8.17 -21.10 2.97
C SER A 8 -8.61 -22.54 3.16
N SER A 9 -9.75 -22.91 2.57
CA SER A 9 -10.23 -24.29 2.54
C SER A 9 -9.24 -25.25 1.86
N ALA A 10 -8.48 -24.74 0.90
CA ALA A 10 -7.42 -25.45 0.17
C ALA A 10 -6.06 -25.48 0.91
N GLY A 11 -5.96 -24.81 2.06
CA GLY A 11 -4.76 -24.80 2.91
C GLY A 11 -3.71 -23.75 2.53
N ALA A 12 -4.04 -22.77 1.68
CA ALA A 12 -3.25 -21.55 1.54
C ALA A 12 -3.25 -20.76 2.84
N ARG A 13 -2.23 -19.93 3.07
CA ARG A 13 -2.09 -19.12 4.29
C ARG A 13 -1.69 -17.70 3.96
N LEU A 14 -2.29 -16.73 4.65
CA LEU A 14 -1.92 -15.32 4.61
C LEU A 14 -1.66 -14.82 6.02
N GLU A 15 -0.59 -14.06 6.21
CA GLU A 15 -0.29 -13.40 7.48
C GLU A 15 -0.36 -11.89 7.31
N VAL A 16 -1.19 -11.25 8.14
CA VAL A 16 -1.39 -9.80 8.16
C VAL A 16 -1.04 -9.27 9.55
N LEU A 17 -0.34 -8.14 9.62
CA LEU A 17 -0.08 -7.43 10.86
C LEU A 17 -1.12 -6.35 11.07
N SER A 18 -1.59 -6.16 12.30
CA SER A 18 -2.40 -4.99 12.66
C SER A 18 -1.64 -3.68 12.49
N LEU A 19 -0.31 -3.70 12.67
CA LEU A 19 0.55 -2.57 12.33
C LEU A 19 0.58 -2.36 10.81
N GLY A 20 0.11 -1.19 10.37
CA GLY A 20 0.03 -0.82 8.97
C GLY A 20 -0.98 -1.63 8.15
N ALA A 21 -1.81 -2.45 8.81
CA ALA A 21 -2.61 -3.48 8.15
C ALA A 21 -1.78 -4.28 7.12
N ALA A 22 -0.53 -4.62 7.45
CA ALA A 22 0.46 -5.03 6.47
C ALA A 22 0.40 -6.52 6.13
N VAL A 23 0.48 -6.87 4.85
CA VAL A 23 0.74 -8.26 4.43
C VAL A 23 2.19 -8.59 4.75
N ASP A 24 2.42 -9.55 5.65
CA ASP A 24 3.76 -9.95 6.09
C ASP A 24 4.22 -11.28 5.48
N ALA A 25 3.29 -12.18 5.16
CA ALA A 25 3.59 -13.41 4.46
C ALA A 25 2.40 -13.93 3.66
N TRP A 26 2.66 -14.58 2.53
CA TRP A 26 1.64 -15.27 1.73
C TRP A 26 2.19 -16.60 1.20
N HIS A 27 1.48 -17.68 1.49
CA HIS A 27 1.70 -19.03 0.98
C HIS A 27 0.47 -19.45 0.15
N PRO A 28 0.52 -19.38 -1.18
CA PRO A 28 -0.65 -19.67 -2.04
C PRO A 28 -1.03 -21.15 -2.12
N ALA A 29 -0.18 -22.04 -1.58
CA ALA A 29 -0.41 -23.47 -1.58
C ALA A 29 -0.09 -24.08 -0.19
N PRO A 30 -0.70 -25.22 0.16
CA PRO A 30 -0.37 -25.92 1.40
C PRO A 30 1.08 -26.40 1.40
N GLY A 31 1.64 -26.54 2.60
CA GLY A 31 3.02 -26.98 2.81
C GLY A 31 3.87 -25.98 3.58
N THR A 32 5.19 -26.18 3.56
CA THR A 32 6.18 -25.40 4.33
C THR A 32 7.13 -24.60 3.43
N GLY A 33 6.74 -24.37 2.17
CA GLY A 33 7.53 -23.53 1.25
C GLY A 33 7.65 -22.09 1.78
N PRO A 34 8.66 -21.32 1.29
CA PRO A 34 8.81 -19.93 1.67
C PRO A 34 7.57 -19.10 1.27
N SER A 35 7.38 -17.98 1.95
CA SER A 35 6.41 -16.97 1.54
C SER A 35 6.80 -16.39 0.18
N ILE A 36 5.81 -16.03 -0.64
CA ILE A 36 6.04 -15.26 -1.88
C ILE A 36 6.00 -13.75 -1.63
N VAL A 37 5.75 -13.32 -0.39
CA VAL A 37 5.86 -11.95 0.07
C VAL A 37 7.06 -11.83 1.01
N ALA A 38 7.91 -10.85 0.76
CA ALA A 38 9.04 -10.52 1.61
C ALA A 38 8.54 -10.00 2.97
N SER A 39 9.18 -10.44 4.05
CA SER A 39 8.88 -10.01 5.41
C SER A 39 10.03 -9.20 6.01
N TRP A 40 9.69 -8.32 6.95
CA TRP A 40 10.67 -7.48 7.65
C TRP A 40 10.45 -7.54 9.16
N PRO A 41 11.53 -7.51 9.95
CA PRO A 41 11.43 -7.33 11.40
C PRO A 41 10.59 -6.09 11.76
N VAL A 42 9.85 -6.16 12.87
CA VAL A 42 8.96 -5.06 13.27
C VAL A 42 9.72 -3.77 13.55
N GLU A 43 10.92 -3.86 14.12
CA GLU A 43 11.77 -2.71 14.44
C GLU A 43 12.17 -1.99 13.17
N ARG A 44 12.49 -2.76 12.12
CA ARG A 44 12.74 -2.24 10.78
C ARG A 44 11.52 -1.46 10.34
N ARG A 45 10.31 -2.03 10.34
CA ARG A 45 9.07 -1.37 9.85
C ARG A 45 8.81 0.04 10.42
N LEU A 46 9.28 0.33 11.63
CA LEU A 46 9.12 1.65 12.27
C LEU A 46 10.24 2.65 11.95
N GLU A 47 11.37 2.22 11.37
CA GLU A 47 12.45 3.12 10.93
C GLU A 47 11.94 4.09 9.85
N ARG A 48 12.46 5.33 9.82
CA ARG A 48 12.01 6.36 8.87
C ARG A 48 12.26 6.02 7.39
N ALA A 49 13.29 5.23 7.08
CA ALA A 49 13.75 4.97 5.72
C ALA A 49 13.23 3.64 5.15
N GLN A 50 12.05 3.19 5.56
CA GLN A 50 11.57 1.84 5.29
C GLN A 50 10.76 1.73 3.99
N PRO A 51 10.79 0.57 3.33
CA PRO A 51 10.17 0.38 2.02
C PRO A 51 8.64 0.20 2.08
N TYR A 52 7.97 0.49 3.21
CA TYR A 52 6.54 0.24 3.45
C TYR A 52 6.10 -1.24 3.46
N ALA A 53 6.98 -2.19 3.10
CA ALA A 53 6.97 -3.61 3.49
C ALA A 53 5.59 -4.29 3.64
N GLY A 54 4.71 -4.21 2.65
CA GLY A 54 3.38 -4.84 2.70
C GLY A 54 2.27 -4.04 3.37
N ALA A 55 2.59 -2.90 3.98
CA ALA A 55 1.64 -2.02 4.63
C ALA A 55 0.65 -1.39 3.65
N VAL A 56 -0.51 -1.04 4.18
CA VAL A 56 -1.44 -0.12 3.54
C VAL A 56 -0.93 1.31 3.76
N VAL A 57 -0.62 1.99 2.66
CA VAL A 57 -0.15 3.38 2.65
C VAL A 57 -1.32 4.33 2.42
N GLY A 58 -1.35 5.44 3.16
CA GLY A 58 -2.43 6.42 3.15
C GLY A 58 -2.16 7.62 4.07
N ARG A 59 -2.91 8.72 3.97
CA ARG A 59 -4.16 8.92 3.19
C ARG A 59 -3.99 8.97 1.67
N TYR A 60 -2.78 9.26 1.18
CA TYR A 60 -2.50 9.33 -0.25
C TYR A 60 -1.18 8.63 -0.57
N ALA A 61 -1.26 7.58 -1.40
CA ALA A 61 -0.12 6.80 -1.86
C ALA A 61 0.72 7.61 -2.85
N ASN A 62 2.02 7.35 -2.86
CA ASN A 62 3.02 8.08 -3.63
C ASN A 62 3.13 9.56 -3.17
N ARG A 63 3.62 10.45 -4.03
CA ARG A 63 4.00 11.82 -3.65
C ARG A 63 2.91 12.84 -3.96
N ILE A 64 2.68 13.76 -3.01
CA ILE A 64 2.04 15.05 -3.25
C ILE A 64 3.14 16.13 -3.35
N ALA A 65 3.22 16.75 -4.52
CA ALA A 65 4.22 17.75 -4.84
C ALA A 65 4.17 18.94 -3.86
N ASP A 66 5.35 19.44 -3.48
CA ASP A 66 5.56 20.50 -2.48
C ASP A 66 4.74 20.38 -1.17
N ALA A 67 4.31 19.17 -0.81
CA ALA A 67 3.47 18.90 0.34
C ALA A 67 2.23 19.81 0.39
N ARG A 68 1.59 20.07 -0.75
CA ARG A 68 0.37 20.87 -0.81
C ARG A 68 -0.54 20.46 -1.95
N PHE A 69 -1.83 20.74 -1.80
CA PHE A 69 -2.82 20.63 -2.87
C PHE A 69 -3.91 21.69 -2.71
N VAL A 70 -4.68 21.91 -3.77
CA VAL A 70 -5.85 22.80 -3.74
C VAL A 70 -7.12 21.95 -3.83
N LEU A 71 -8.05 22.15 -2.90
CA LEU A 71 -9.36 21.51 -2.88
C LEU A 71 -10.42 22.59 -2.69
N ASP A 72 -11.40 22.64 -3.59
CA ASP A 72 -12.48 23.64 -3.58
C ASP A 72 -11.98 25.09 -3.43
N GLY A 73 -10.86 25.41 -4.09
CA GLY A 73 -10.24 26.73 -4.07
C GLY A 73 -9.41 27.05 -2.82
N THR A 74 -9.32 26.14 -1.86
CA THR A 74 -8.51 26.28 -0.64
C THR A 74 -7.21 25.51 -0.76
N GLU A 75 -6.07 26.16 -0.47
CA GLU A 75 -4.78 25.48 -0.37
C GLU A 75 -4.68 24.74 0.97
N HIS A 76 -4.40 23.44 0.91
CA HIS A 76 -4.07 22.62 2.07
C HIS A 76 -2.57 22.32 2.05
N ARG A 77 -1.91 22.54 3.20
CA ARG A 77 -0.49 22.21 3.41
C ARG A 77 -0.39 20.95 4.24
N LEU A 78 0.41 20.03 3.76
CA LEU A 78 0.69 18.74 4.34
C LEU A 78 2.05 18.73 5.02
N VAL A 79 2.30 17.69 5.81
CA VAL A 79 3.62 17.46 6.40
C VAL A 79 4.55 16.80 5.36
N PRO A 80 5.68 17.42 4.98
CA PRO A 80 6.66 16.77 4.10
C PRO A 80 7.29 15.55 4.78
N SER A 81 7.48 14.47 4.02
CA SER A 81 8.14 13.24 4.48
C SER A 81 9.31 12.81 3.59
N GLU A 82 9.41 13.33 2.37
CA GLU A 82 10.54 13.08 1.48
C GLU A 82 10.92 14.34 0.72
N GLY A 83 12.02 14.98 1.13
CA GLY A 83 12.41 16.28 0.62
C GLY A 83 11.31 17.33 0.84
N ALA A 84 10.85 17.97 -0.23
CA ALA A 84 9.76 18.94 -0.21
C ALA A 84 8.36 18.29 -0.35
N HIS A 85 8.27 16.98 -0.57
CA HIS A 85 7.03 16.30 -0.90
C HIS A 85 6.46 15.53 0.30
N THR A 86 5.14 15.31 0.28
CA THR A 86 4.49 14.35 1.17
C THR A 86 4.41 13.02 0.45
N LEU A 87 5.20 12.05 0.90
CA LEU A 87 5.21 10.68 0.42
C LEU A 87 4.33 9.80 1.32
N HIS A 88 3.43 9.03 0.70
CA HIS A 88 2.62 7.98 1.35
C HIS A 88 1.80 8.44 2.56
N GLY A 89 1.35 9.70 2.53
CA GLY A 89 0.51 10.28 3.57
C GLY A 89 1.25 11.01 4.69
N GLY A 90 2.59 11.04 4.67
CA GLY A 90 3.39 11.83 5.63
C GLY A 90 4.27 10.98 6.55
N PRO A 91 5.01 11.61 7.48
CA PRO A 91 5.95 10.92 8.36
C PRO A 91 5.27 10.00 9.40
N ASP A 92 3.98 10.21 9.69
CA ASP A 92 3.15 9.33 10.51
C ASP A 92 1.95 8.81 9.70
N GLY A 93 2.25 8.25 8.52
CA GLY A 93 1.28 7.66 7.60
C GLY A 93 0.66 6.37 8.13
N PHE A 94 -0.30 5.84 7.37
CA PHE A 94 -1.09 4.68 7.80
C PHE A 94 -0.27 3.40 7.98
N ASP A 95 0.90 3.33 7.35
CA ASP A 95 1.87 2.23 7.45
C ASP A 95 2.47 2.08 8.85
N ARG A 96 2.48 3.16 9.65
CA ARG A 96 3.11 3.23 10.98
C ARG A 96 2.13 3.03 12.12
N ARG A 97 0.84 2.91 11.81
CA ARG A 97 -0.22 2.93 12.81
C ARG A 97 -0.73 1.55 13.11
N GLU A 98 -1.15 1.35 14.34
CA GLU A 98 -1.93 0.17 14.72
C GLU A 98 -3.35 0.35 14.17
N TRP A 99 -3.81 -0.64 13.40
CA TRP A 99 -5.19 -0.73 12.94
C TRP A 99 -5.97 -1.66 13.85
N ASP A 100 -7.22 -1.30 14.13
CA ASP A 100 -8.12 -2.13 14.92
C ASP A 100 -8.64 -3.29 14.07
N VAL A 101 -8.62 -4.52 14.61
CA VAL A 101 -9.24 -5.68 13.97
C VAL A 101 -10.75 -5.60 14.18
N ALA A 102 -11.48 -5.16 13.16
CA ALA A 102 -12.92 -4.97 13.20
C ALA A 102 -13.70 -6.28 12.96
N GLU A 103 -13.12 -7.20 12.18
CA GLU A 103 -13.68 -8.53 11.93
C GLU A 103 -12.55 -9.54 11.71
N LEU A 104 -12.73 -10.75 12.23
CA LEU A 104 -11.79 -11.87 12.04
C LEU A 104 -12.56 -13.19 11.90
N GLY A 105 -12.31 -13.87 10.79
CA GLY A 105 -12.74 -15.24 10.49
C GLY A 105 -11.54 -16.14 10.14
N ALA A 106 -11.82 -17.35 9.68
CA ALA A 106 -10.77 -18.29 9.30
C ALA A 106 -10.01 -17.84 8.03
N ASP A 107 -10.73 -17.28 7.05
CA ASP A 107 -10.24 -16.91 5.73
C ASP A 107 -10.40 -15.41 5.43
N ARG A 108 -10.90 -14.61 6.39
CA ARG A 108 -11.16 -13.19 6.20
C ARG A 108 -10.78 -12.37 7.43
N ALA A 109 -10.21 -11.19 7.21
CA ALA A 109 -10.02 -10.16 8.24
C ALA A 109 -10.37 -8.78 7.70
N VAL A 110 -10.94 -7.93 8.57
CA VAL A 110 -11.18 -6.51 8.29
C VAL A 110 -10.47 -5.69 9.33
N LEU A 111 -9.57 -4.82 8.89
CA LEU A 111 -8.85 -3.88 9.74
C LEU A 111 -9.37 -2.47 9.50
N ARG A 112 -9.45 -1.66 10.55
CA ARG A 112 -9.96 -0.29 10.52
C ARG A 112 -8.97 0.68 11.15
N LEU A 113 -8.84 1.86 10.55
CA LEU A 113 -8.09 2.98 11.11
C LEU A 113 -8.92 4.26 11.01
N VAL A 114 -8.93 5.05 12.08
CA VAL A 114 -9.51 6.40 12.08
C VAL A 114 -8.37 7.41 12.09
N SER A 115 -8.32 8.25 11.07
CA SER A 115 -7.43 9.39 10.94
C SER A 115 -8.25 10.66 11.23
N PRO A 116 -7.93 11.43 12.29
CA PRO A 116 -8.73 12.60 12.67
C PRO A 116 -8.61 13.75 11.66
N ASP A 117 -9.52 14.72 11.72
CA ASP A 117 -9.39 15.98 10.97
C ASP A 117 -8.03 16.66 11.25
N GLY A 118 -7.41 17.19 10.20
CA GLY A 118 -6.11 17.86 10.23
C GLY A 118 -4.90 16.91 10.32
N ASP A 119 -5.11 15.59 10.35
CA ASP A 119 -4.04 14.61 10.44
C ASP A 119 -3.08 14.69 9.24
N GLN A 120 -1.78 14.88 9.52
CA GLN A 120 -0.73 15.18 8.53
C GLN A 120 -1.05 16.39 7.61
N GLY A 121 -2.02 17.23 7.99
CA GLY A 121 -2.52 18.37 7.22
C GLY A 121 -3.71 18.08 6.31
N PHE A 122 -4.22 16.84 6.26
CA PHE A 122 -5.40 16.49 5.47
C PHE A 122 -6.69 16.90 6.18
N PRO A 123 -7.64 17.56 5.50
CA PRO A 123 -8.92 17.93 6.08
C PRO A 123 -9.85 16.70 6.23
N GLY A 124 -10.80 16.81 7.15
CA GLY A 124 -11.82 15.81 7.45
C GLY A 124 -11.28 14.64 8.28
N THR A 125 -12.12 14.12 9.18
CA THR A 125 -11.91 12.79 9.73
C THR A 125 -12.10 11.78 8.62
N LEU A 126 -11.17 10.83 8.50
CA LEU A 126 -11.25 9.72 7.57
C LEU A 126 -11.23 8.40 8.33
N THR A 127 -12.20 7.53 8.05
CA THR A 127 -12.14 6.13 8.43
C THR A 127 -11.70 5.33 7.22
N ALA A 128 -10.60 4.59 7.33
CA ALA A 128 -10.13 3.64 6.34
C ALA A 128 -10.41 2.21 6.80
N THR A 129 -10.72 1.33 5.84
CA THR A 129 -10.81 -0.11 6.05
C THR A 129 -9.93 -0.86 5.07
N ALA A 130 -9.27 -1.90 5.54
CA ALA A 130 -8.53 -2.87 4.73
C ALA A 130 -9.13 -4.25 4.98
N SER A 131 -9.83 -4.78 3.98
CA SER A 131 -10.39 -6.13 4.02
C SER A 131 -9.50 -7.08 3.25
N TYR A 132 -9.08 -8.15 3.93
CA TYR A 132 -8.33 -9.25 3.36
C TYR A 132 -9.22 -10.47 3.31
N THR A 133 -9.46 -11.00 2.12
CA THR A 133 -10.16 -12.27 1.92
C THR A 133 -9.20 -13.25 1.24
N LEU A 134 -8.88 -14.34 1.92
CA LEU A 134 -8.08 -15.42 1.40
C LEU A 134 -9.01 -16.44 0.72
N LEU A 135 -8.98 -16.45 -0.60
CA LEU A 135 -9.64 -17.45 -1.43
C LEU A 135 -8.78 -18.73 -1.47
N ASP A 136 -9.13 -19.70 -2.32
CA ASP A 136 -8.42 -20.98 -2.36
C ASP A 136 -6.90 -20.82 -2.56
N ASP A 137 -6.49 -20.06 -3.59
CA ASP A 137 -5.08 -19.78 -3.94
C ASP A 137 -4.80 -18.28 -4.21
N ALA A 138 -5.78 -17.41 -3.95
CA ALA A 138 -5.70 -15.98 -4.23
C ALA A 138 -6.04 -15.13 -2.99
N VAL A 139 -5.54 -13.89 -2.97
CA VAL A 139 -5.86 -12.92 -1.92
C VAL A 139 -6.58 -11.74 -2.57
N GLU A 140 -7.79 -11.48 -2.10
CA GLU A 140 -8.49 -10.24 -2.40
C GLU A 140 -8.18 -9.20 -1.32
N VAL A 141 -7.78 -8.00 -1.74
CA VAL A 141 -7.54 -6.85 -0.86
C VAL A 141 -8.48 -5.73 -1.27
N VAL A 142 -9.43 -5.38 -0.41
CA VAL A 142 -10.36 -4.26 -0.63
C VAL A 142 -10.00 -3.14 0.33
N LEU A 143 -9.67 -1.97 -0.22
CA LEU A 143 -9.35 -0.76 0.53
C LEU A 143 -10.48 0.25 0.33
N GLU A 144 -11.12 0.67 1.42
CA GLU A 144 -12.20 1.66 1.38
C GLU A 144 -11.92 2.79 2.35
N ALA A 145 -12.56 3.93 2.10
CA ALA A 145 -12.50 5.08 3.00
C ALA A 145 -13.83 5.84 2.99
N THR A 146 -14.21 6.34 4.16
CA THR A 146 -15.31 7.30 4.34
C THR A 146 -14.80 8.52 5.08
N THR A 147 -15.33 9.70 4.78
CA THR A 147 -14.92 10.96 5.42
C THR A 147 -16.12 11.83 5.79
N ASP A 148 -15.95 12.68 6.80
CA ASP A 148 -16.95 13.65 7.25
C ASP A 148 -16.84 15.04 6.60
N ALA A 149 -15.80 15.27 5.78
CA ALA A 149 -15.61 16.49 5.01
C ALA A 149 -14.87 16.20 3.68
N PRO A 150 -15.01 17.06 2.65
CA PRO A 150 -14.22 16.91 1.42
C PRO A 150 -12.71 16.78 1.70
N THR A 151 -12.08 15.76 1.12
CA THR A 151 -10.65 15.50 1.26
C THR A 151 -10.13 14.71 0.07
N VAL A 152 -8.80 14.54 -0.03
CA VAL A 152 -8.17 13.66 -1.03
C VAL A 152 -7.81 12.32 -0.42
N VAL A 153 -8.08 11.23 -1.15
CA VAL A 153 -7.80 9.87 -0.69
C VAL A 153 -7.25 9.05 -1.86
N GLY A 154 -6.18 8.30 -1.60
CA GLY A 154 -5.61 7.34 -2.52
C GLY A 154 -4.88 6.26 -1.74
N LEU A 155 -5.55 5.17 -1.39
CA LEU A 155 -4.96 4.09 -0.61
C LEU A 155 -4.28 3.08 -1.55
N ALA A 156 -3.20 2.44 -1.07
CA ALA A 156 -2.58 1.33 -1.77
C ALA A 156 -2.03 0.31 -0.77
N SER A 157 -2.00 -0.97 -1.15
CA SER A 157 -1.24 -2.01 -0.45
C SER A 157 0.15 -2.11 -1.06
N HIS A 158 1.18 -2.27 -0.24
CA HIS A 158 2.59 -2.18 -0.67
C HIS A 158 3.40 -3.49 -0.53
N PRO A 159 2.90 -4.68 -0.91
CA PRO A 159 3.67 -5.92 -0.78
C PRO A 159 4.86 -5.94 -1.73
N TYR A 160 5.95 -6.58 -1.29
CA TYR A 160 7.09 -6.92 -2.14
C TYR A 160 7.07 -8.41 -2.37
N LEU A 161 7.09 -8.81 -3.64
CA LEU A 161 7.08 -10.23 -4.00
C LEU A 161 8.51 -10.76 -4.04
N GLU A 162 8.75 -11.84 -3.30
CA GLU A 162 9.96 -12.65 -3.39
C GLU A 162 9.63 -13.90 -4.19
N LEU A 163 9.89 -13.82 -5.49
CA LEU A 163 9.72 -14.93 -6.41
C LEU A 163 11.05 -15.68 -6.55
N GLY A 164 10.99 -16.95 -6.98
CA GLY A 164 12.17 -17.76 -7.27
C GLY A 164 13.05 -17.15 -8.39
N PRO A 165 14.09 -17.87 -8.83
CA PRO A 165 15.03 -17.33 -9.82
C PRO A 165 14.34 -16.96 -11.14
N ASP A 166 14.81 -15.86 -11.74
CA ASP A 166 14.41 -15.36 -13.06
C ASP A 166 12.90 -15.12 -13.24
N PRO A 167 12.24 -14.33 -12.35
CA PRO A 167 10.83 -14.03 -12.49
C PRO A 167 10.55 -13.26 -13.78
N VAL A 168 9.44 -13.59 -14.45
CA VAL A 168 9.01 -12.89 -15.68
C VAL A 168 7.87 -11.95 -15.34
N LEU A 169 8.10 -10.64 -15.51
CA LEU A 169 7.09 -9.61 -15.31
C LEU A 169 6.40 -9.26 -16.63
N THR A 170 5.07 -9.34 -16.63
CA THR A 170 4.22 -8.85 -17.72
C THR A 170 3.27 -7.78 -17.18
N VAL A 171 3.27 -6.59 -17.80
CA VAL A 171 2.36 -5.50 -17.44
C VAL A 171 1.57 -5.07 -18.69
N PRO A 172 0.23 -5.28 -18.72
CA PRO A 172 -0.61 -4.96 -19.88
C PRO A 172 -0.92 -3.46 -19.98
N ALA A 173 0.11 -2.59 -19.92
CA ALA A 173 -0.02 -1.14 -20.00
C ALA A 173 0.70 -0.60 -21.24
N ALA A 174 0.04 0.30 -21.98
CA ALA A 174 0.62 0.97 -23.15
C ALA A 174 1.31 2.30 -22.79
N ARG A 175 1.07 2.82 -21.58
CA ARG A 175 1.58 4.11 -21.13
C ARG A 175 1.99 4.06 -19.66
N TYR A 176 2.89 4.93 -19.27
CA TYR A 176 3.33 5.13 -17.89
C TYR A 176 3.37 6.61 -17.55
N LEU A 177 3.50 6.94 -16.25
CA LEU A 177 3.73 8.30 -15.78
C LEU A 177 5.24 8.51 -15.57
N PRO A 178 5.92 9.29 -16.43
CA PRO A 178 7.29 9.69 -16.17
C PRO A 178 7.37 10.50 -14.88
N VAL A 179 8.48 10.42 -14.17
CA VAL A 179 8.73 11.18 -12.96
C VAL A 179 9.95 12.09 -13.12
N ASP A 180 9.98 13.18 -12.37
CA ASP A 180 11.17 14.02 -12.26
C ASP A 180 12.24 13.41 -11.32
N GLY A 181 13.33 14.14 -11.10
CA GLY A 181 14.43 13.70 -10.24
C GLY A 181 14.07 13.56 -8.76
N THR A 182 12.89 14.01 -8.32
CA THR A 182 12.37 13.84 -6.96
C THR A 182 11.25 12.81 -6.89
N GLY A 183 10.95 12.12 -8.00
CA GLY A 183 9.96 11.04 -8.07
C GLY A 183 8.51 11.52 -8.20
N VAL A 184 8.28 12.81 -8.47
CA VAL A 184 6.94 13.37 -8.72
C VAL A 184 6.55 13.12 -10.18
N PRO A 185 5.32 12.63 -10.45
CA PRO A 185 4.85 12.48 -11.82
C PRO A 185 4.85 13.80 -12.60
N LEU A 186 5.44 13.77 -13.80
CA LEU A 186 5.37 14.87 -14.76
C LEU A 186 3.96 14.97 -15.37
N PRO A 187 3.57 16.15 -15.88
CA PRO A 187 2.29 16.30 -16.59
C PRO A 187 2.19 15.34 -17.79
N GLY A 188 1.08 14.60 -17.85
CA GLY A 188 0.79 13.65 -18.93
C GLY A 188 1.46 12.28 -18.74
N SER A 189 1.15 11.37 -19.67
CA SER A 189 1.73 10.02 -19.69
C SER A 189 2.57 9.82 -20.95
N ALA A 190 3.56 8.94 -20.90
CA ALA A 190 4.41 8.57 -22.03
C ALA A 190 4.07 7.16 -22.53
N ALA A 191 4.29 6.88 -23.81
CA ALA A 191 4.15 5.53 -24.37
C ALA A 191 5.25 4.61 -23.84
N VAL A 192 4.94 3.34 -23.61
CA VAL A 192 5.97 2.35 -23.21
C VAL A 192 6.87 1.94 -24.37
N ASP A 193 6.40 2.07 -25.61
CA ASP A 193 7.13 1.64 -26.80
C ASP A 193 8.48 2.33 -26.94
N GLY A 194 9.53 1.52 -27.21
CA GLY A 194 10.91 2.00 -27.26
C GLY A 194 11.55 2.30 -25.90
N SER A 195 10.86 2.07 -24.78
CA SER A 195 11.41 2.28 -23.42
C SER A 195 11.64 0.96 -22.67
N PRO A 196 12.45 0.96 -21.59
CA PRO A 196 12.60 -0.19 -20.69
C PRO A 196 11.30 -0.64 -20.04
N PHE A 197 10.28 0.24 -19.97
CA PHE A 197 8.98 -0.06 -19.39
C PHE A 197 8.03 -0.81 -20.34
N ASN A 198 8.47 -1.18 -21.54
CA ASN A 198 7.69 -2.08 -22.40
C ASN A 198 7.75 -3.52 -21.88
N LEU A 199 6.84 -3.83 -20.97
CA LEU A 199 6.68 -5.13 -20.31
C LEU A 199 5.45 -5.90 -20.82
N ARG A 200 4.85 -5.51 -21.96
CA ARG A 200 3.61 -6.11 -22.48
C ARG A 200 3.75 -7.55 -22.97
N HIS A 201 4.98 -8.00 -23.20
CA HIS A 201 5.29 -9.33 -23.74
C HIS A 201 6.18 -10.17 -22.81
N GLY A 202 6.25 -9.81 -21.52
CA GLY A 202 7.08 -10.48 -20.52
C GLY A 202 8.55 -10.11 -20.62
N ARG A 203 9.18 -9.80 -19.47
CA ARG A 203 10.64 -9.66 -19.33
C ARG A 203 11.10 -10.29 -18.03
N ALA A 204 12.29 -10.91 -18.04
CA ALA A 204 12.97 -11.26 -16.81
C ALA A 204 13.32 -9.98 -16.03
N VAL A 205 13.08 -9.98 -14.71
CA VAL A 205 13.34 -8.85 -13.80
C VAL A 205 14.19 -9.27 -12.61
#